data_AF-A0A7X5Y4J8-F1
#
_entry.id   AF-A0A7X5Y4J8-F1
#
_cell.length_a   1.000
_cell.length_b   1.000
_cell.length_c   1.000
_cell.angle_alpha   90.00
_cell.angle_beta   90.00
_cell.angle_gamma   90.00
#
_symmetry.space_group_name_H-M   'P 1'
#
loop_
_entity.id
_entity.type
_entity.pdbx_description
1 polymer ?
#
loop_
_entity_poly.entity_id
_entity_poly.type
_entity_poly.pdbx_seq_one_letter_code
_entity_poly.pdbx_strand_id
1 'polypeptide(L)' 'MSRALFLKLTEAEVIAKCDSAKVGISALETLPAGGVRLVCMSNDGAATMTRKLKTSLISDTSKRAPFRPLHSRS' A
#
# COMPACT_ATOMS: atom_id res chain seq x y z
N MET A 1 7.85 6.26 -8.42
CA MET A 1 7.58 4.97 -7.73
C MET A 1 7.53 5.22 -6.24
N SER A 2 6.43 4.88 -5.58
CA SER A 2 6.26 5.05 -4.13
C SER A 2 6.89 3.88 -3.38
N ARG A 3 7.42 4.14 -2.18
CA ARG A 3 7.91 3.10 -1.25
C ARG A 3 6.79 2.46 -0.43
N ALA A 4 5.58 3.02 -0.51
CA ALA A 4 4.42 2.59 0.25
C ALA A 4 3.50 1.68 -0.57
N LEU A 5 3.02 0.62 0.07
CA LEU A 5 2.12 -0.39 -0.46
C LEU A 5 0.96 -0.57 0.52
N PHE A 6 -0.25 -0.69 -0.01
CA PHE A 6 -1.44 -0.97 0.79
C PHE A 6 -1.85 -2.41 0.51
N LEU A 7 -1.95 -3.22 1.55
CA LEU A 7 -2.11 -4.67 1.46
C LEU A 7 -3.32 -5.12 2.27
N LYS A 8 -4.14 -6.02 1.72
CA LYS A 8 -5.22 -6.73 2.43
C LYS A 8 -4.66 -7.92 3.22
N LEU A 9 -3.63 -7.68 4.01
CA LEU A 9 -2.96 -8.69 4.82
C LEU A 9 -2.85 -8.19 6.25
N THR A 10 -2.68 -9.11 7.18
CA THR A 10 -2.34 -8.79 8.57
C THR A 10 -0.88 -8.37 8.68
N GLU A 11 -0.55 -7.66 9.76
CA GLU A 11 0.82 -7.23 10.05
C GLU A 11 1.80 -8.41 10.09
N ALA A 12 1.43 -9.49 10.77
CA ALA A 12 2.25 -10.69 10.87
C ALA A 12 2.55 -11.33 9.50
N GLU A 13 1.55 -11.42 8.62
CA GLU A 13 1.73 -11.95 7.27
C GLU A 13 2.61 -11.05 6.41
N VAL A 14 2.49 -9.72 6.55
CA VAL A 14 3.33 -8.78 5.82
C VAL A 14 4.78 -8.90 6.28
N ILE A 15 5.03 -8.99 7.59
CA ILE A 15 6.37 -9.17 8.15
C ILE A 15 7.00 -10.46 7.62
N ALA A 16 6.30 -11.60 7.67
CA ALA A 16 6.81 -12.87 7.16
C ALA A 16 7.11 -12.83 5.65
N LYS A 17 6.28 -12.14 4.86
CA LYS A 17 6.51 -11.98 3.42
C LYS A 17 7.67 -11.03 3.11
N CYS A 18 7.86 -9.96 3.88
CA CYS A 18 9.02 -9.08 3.78
C CYS A 18 10.31 -9.80 4.13
N ASP A 19 10.30 -10.58 5.22
CA ASP A 19 11.47 -11.33 5.70
C ASP A 19 11.89 -12.42 4.69
N SER A 20 10.93 -13.21 4.19
CA SER A 20 11.18 -14.20 3.13
C SER A 20 11.64 -13.57 1.80
N ALA A 21 11.33 -12.30 1.56
CA ALA A 21 11.81 -11.56 0.40
C ALA A 21 13.11 -10.77 0.66
N LYS A 22 13.64 -10.79 1.89
CA LYS A 22 14.78 -9.98 2.34
C LYS A 22 14.58 -8.47 2.06
N VAL A 23 13.35 -7.99 2.21
CA VAL A 23 12.99 -6.58 2.00
C VAL A 23 12.89 -5.88 3.35
N GLY A 24 13.71 -4.85 3.54
CA GLY A 24 13.67 -4.01 4.74
C GLY A 24 12.37 -3.22 4.86
N ILE A 25 11.76 -3.25 6.05
CA ILE A 25 10.56 -2.49 6.39
C ILE A 25 10.99 -1.18 7.06
N SER A 26 10.48 -0.06 6.55
CA SER A 26 10.68 1.26 7.13
C SER A 26 9.58 1.63 8.12
N ALA A 27 8.34 1.28 7.80
CA ALA A 27 7.18 1.50 8.65
C ALA A 27 6.09 0.50 8.28
N LEU A 28 5.29 0.12 9.26
CA LEU A 28 4.16 -0.77 9.10
C LEU A 28 2.99 -0.22 9.90
N GLU A 29 1.88 0.08 9.23
CA GLU A 29 0.72 0.73 9.86
C GLU A 29 -0.55 -0.05 9.52
N THR A 30 -1.34 -0.40 10.52
CA THR A 30 -2.66 -1.03 10.32
C THR A 30 -3.67 0.01 9.81
N LEU A 31 -4.45 -0.34 8.79
CA LEU A 31 -5.47 0.54 8.22
C LEU A 31 -6.81 0.41 8.98
N PRO A 32 -7.53 1.52 9.25
CA PRO A 32 -8.83 1.49 9.93
C PRO A 32 -9.90 0.66 9.21
N ALA A 33 -9.82 0.58 7.88
CA ALA A 33 -10.74 -0.19 7.04
C ALA A 33 -10.30 -1.67 6.84
N GLY A 34 -9.28 -2.11 7.56
CA GLY A 34 -8.67 -3.42 7.43
C GLY A 34 -7.52 -3.43 6.41
N GLY A 35 -6.52 -4.26 6.70
CA GLY A 35 -5.26 -4.32 5.96
C GLY A 35 -4.14 -3.49 6.58
N VAL A 36 -3.03 -3.38 5.86
CA VAL A 36 -1.79 -2.79 6.34
C VAL A 36 -1.14 -1.93 5.26
N ARG A 37 -0.65 -0.76 5.65
CA ARG A 37 0.26 0.08 4.89
C ARG A 37 1.70 -0.34 5.21
N LEU A 38 2.34 -0.98 4.25
CA LEU A 38 3.75 -1.32 4.29
C LEU A 38 4.56 -0.21 3.63
N VAL A 39 5.55 0.34 4.33
CA VAL A 39 6.55 1.24 3.75
C VAL A 39 7.89 0.52 3.70
N CYS A 40 8.43 0.30 2.50
CA CYS A 40 9.72 -0.37 2.33
C CYS A 40 10.89 0.62 2.52
N MET A 41 12.06 0.10 2.90
CA MET A 41 13.31 0.88 3.02
C MET A 41 13.86 1.36 1.68
N SER A 42 13.50 0.72 0.57
CA SER A 42 13.96 1.09 -0.77
C SER A 42 12.83 1.02 -1.80
N ASN A 43 12.97 1.78 -2.90
CA ASN A 43 12.05 1.71 -4.04
C ASN A 43 12.08 0.33 -4.70
N ASP A 44 13.25 -0.30 -4.75
CA ASP A 44 13.41 -1.62 -5.34
C ASP A 44 12.72 -2.71 -4.50
N GLY A 45 12.86 -2.64 -3.17
CA GLY A 45 12.13 -3.51 -2.25
C GLY A 45 10.61 -3.34 -2.39
N ALA A 46 10.14 -2.09 -2.53
CA ALA A 46 8.73 -1.83 -2.82
C ALA A 46 8.30 -2.42 -4.17
N ALA A 47 9.10 -2.30 -5.23
CA ALA A 47 8.81 -2.88 -6.54
C ALA A 47 8.70 -4.42 -6.48
N THR A 48 9.64 -5.06 -5.78
CA THR A 48 9.66 -6.51 -5.58
C THR A 48 8.43 -6.97 -4.82
N MET A 49 8.08 -6.29 -3.72
CA MET A 49 6.88 -6.62 -2.94
C MET A 49 5.59 -6.34 -3.68
N THR A 50 5.54 -5.30 -4.53
CA THR A 50 4.41 -5.02 -5.42
C THR A 50 4.14 -6.20 -6.35
N ARG A 51 5.20 -6.78 -6.94
CA ARG A 51 5.08 -7.92 -7.86
C ARG A 51 4.67 -9.20 -7.12
N LYS A 52 5.29 -9.48 -5.96
CA LYS A 52 5.00 -10.68 -5.15
C LYS A 52 3.59 -10.64 -4.54
N LEU A 53 3.15 -9.48 -4.08
CA LEU A 53 1.88 -9.30 -3.37
C LEU A 53 0.77 -8.75 -4.26
N LYS A 54 0.91 -8.86 -5.59
CA LYS A 54 0.00 -8.26 -6.55
C LYS A 54 -1.48 -8.59 -6.31
N THR A 55 -1.77 -9.81 -5.86
CA THR A 55 -3.13 -10.28 -5.54
C THR A 55 -3.67 -9.76 -4.20
N SER A 56 -2.77 -9.39 -3.30
CA SER A 56 -3.09 -8.86 -1.97
C SER A 56 -3.04 -7.33 -1.91
N LEU A 57 -2.61 -6.66 -2.98
CA LEU A 57 -2.65 -5.21 -3.06
C LEU A 57 -4.09 -4.74 -2.92
N ILE A 58 -4.30 -3.79 -2.02
CA ILE A 58 -5.49 -2.95 -2.05
C ILE A 58 -5.32 -2.13 -3.33
N SER A 59 -5.93 -2.60 -4.42
CA SER A 59 -6.10 -1.77 -5.60
C SER A 59 -6.67 -0.46 -5.12
N ASP A 60 -6.00 0.62 -5.48
CA ASP A 60 -6.46 1.97 -5.23
C ASP A 60 -7.70 2.21 -6.09
N THR A 61 -8.81 1.57 -5.74
CA THR A 61 -10.16 1.95 -6.15
C THR A 61 -10.63 3.09 -5.26
N SER A 62 -9.72 3.96 -4.80
CA SER A 62 -10.10 5.35 -4.78
C SER A 62 -10.39 5.71 -6.24
N LYS A 63 -11.67 5.58 -6.60
CA LYS A 63 -12.24 6.44 -7.62
C LYS A 63 -11.72 7.82 -7.22
N ARG A 64 -10.72 8.34 -7.94
CA ARG A 64 -10.53 9.77 -8.04
C ARG A 64 -11.85 10.25 -8.63
N ALA A 65 -12.86 10.44 -7.79
CA ALA A 65 -13.99 11.25 -8.15
C ALA A 65 -13.33 12.61 -8.43
N PRO A 66 -13.43 13.15 -9.65
CA PRO A 66 -12.97 14.51 -9.87
C PRO A 66 -13.74 15.36 -8.87
N PHE A 67 -13.02 15.97 -7.92
CA PHE A 67 -13.57 17.01 -7.09
C PHE A 67 -13.92 18.15 -8.04
N ARG A 68 -15.19 18.21 -8.48
CA ARG A 68 -15.74 19.35 -9.20
C ARG A 68 -16.18 20.33 -8.12
N PRO A 69 -15.52 21.47 -7.94
CA PRO A 69 -16.12 22.55 -7.17
C PRO A 69 -17.37 22.96 -7.93
N LEU A 70 -18.53 22.79 -7.29
CA LEU A 70 -19.78 23.43 -7.74
C LEU A 70 -19.56 24.94 -7.62
N HIS A 71 -19.05 25.56 -8.67
CA HIS A 71 -19.20 27.00 -8.82
C HIS A 71 -20.67 27.25 -9.15
N SER A 72 -21.48 27.38 -8.10
CA SER A 72 -22.73 28.13 -8.16
C SER A 72 -22.35 29.55 -8.58
N ARG A 73 -22.60 29.88 -9.85
CA ARG A 73 -22.69 31.28 -10.26
C ARG A 73 -24.17 31.63 -10.15
N SER A 74 -24.44 32.55 -9.23
CA SER A 74 -25.67 33.34 -9.09
C SER A 74 -26.05 34.04 -10.38
#